data_AF-K0SK24-F1
#
_entry.id   AF-K0SK24-F1
#
_cell.length_a   1.000
_cell.length_b   1.000
_cell.length_c   1.000
_cell.angle_alpha   90.00
_cell.angle_beta   90.00
_cell.angle_gamma   90.00
#
_symmetry.space_group_name_H-M   'P 1'
#
loop_
_entity.id
_entity.type
_entity.pdbx_description
1 polymer ?
#
loop_
_entity_poly.entity_id
_entity_poly.type
_entity_poly.pdbx_seq_one_letter_code
_entity_poly.pdbx_strand_id
1 'polypeptide(L)'
;MFTSAEDLSTDVITPDERAATRPPILMLDDFEYPGSGGLQYPTCTLSQPGFTFPTSGETESRGTYFLDYAFLSAMAYESSAITNYTLDTWFGPNVMKDEVDFVGKWREDSGTFLSPVQFKLFSLTNHPGFAVVSIRGSETMWDWIQNLQLWSAAGLSQMVKWIIPYGWIFNPILPDFIQAVNLIESKKISEVSYYKVTTRFVNEVTAGYSNEYGGGNFENLKVTGASLGGGLAIITGAQTSAYTVAISGPGATLSRRVYDPPITTDALNTQCLAPKNDLFGCHSMWRSVCELNYKCGSNGRPVFCRCVESFGYPEPTALGNRTFAQACQDASTAWFEMFPQK
;
A
#
# COMPACT_ATOMS: atom_id res chain seq x y z
N MET A 1 37.32 0.62 -18.54
CA MET A 1 37.15 1.22 -17.19
C MET A 1 35.68 1.17 -16.88
N PHE A 2 35.27 0.32 -15.92
CA PHE A 2 33.94 0.38 -15.33
C PHE A 2 34.08 1.23 -14.07
N THR A 3 33.38 2.35 -13.99
CA THR A 3 33.19 3.11 -12.76
C THR A 3 32.38 2.26 -11.78
N SER A 4 32.83 2.15 -10.54
CA SER A 4 32.08 1.42 -9.50
C SER A 4 30.77 2.16 -9.19
N ALA A 5 29.79 1.42 -8.68
CA ALA A 5 28.49 1.98 -8.27
C ALA A 5 28.57 2.82 -6.96
N GLU A 6 29.77 3.24 -6.56
CA GLU A 6 30.06 3.97 -5.31
C GLU A 6 30.33 5.47 -5.56
N ASP A 7 30.58 5.88 -6.81
CA ASP A 7 30.93 7.27 -7.19
C ASP A 7 29.72 8.16 -7.57
N LEU A 8 28.51 7.81 -7.12
CA LEU A 8 27.30 8.65 -7.28
C LEU A 8 26.88 9.30 -5.95
N SER A 9 27.69 10.26 -5.50
CA SER A 9 27.30 11.37 -4.63
C SER A 9 26.58 12.46 -5.46
N THR A 10 25.55 13.19 -5.01
CA THR A 10 24.86 13.32 -3.70
C THR A 10 23.35 13.54 -3.93
N ASP A 11 22.42 13.47 -2.95
CA ASP A 11 22.51 13.17 -1.52
C ASP A 11 21.43 12.13 -1.12
N VAL A 12 21.65 11.37 -0.05
CA VAL A 12 20.65 10.43 0.48
C VAL A 12 19.73 11.17 1.45
N ILE A 13 18.70 11.82 0.91
CA ILE A 13 17.61 12.40 1.71
C ILE A 13 17.08 11.30 2.66
N THR A 14 16.89 11.60 3.94
CA THR A 14 16.35 10.63 4.91
C THR A 14 14.86 10.37 4.65
N PRO A 15 14.29 9.25 5.15
CA PRO A 15 12.84 9.02 5.09
C PRO A 15 12.02 10.17 5.72
N ASP A 16 12.52 10.81 6.77
CA ASP A 16 11.84 11.91 7.46
C ASP A 16 11.91 13.23 6.67
N GLU A 17 13.06 13.57 6.08
CA GLU A 17 13.18 14.72 5.17
C GLU A 17 12.33 14.50 3.89
N ARG A 18 12.23 13.26 3.38
CA ARG A 18 11.29 12.93 2.29
C ARG A 18 9.83 13.04 2.73
N ALA A 19 9.47 12.67 3.96
CA ALA A 19 8.12 12.89 4.48
C ALA A 19 7.78 14.40 4.59
N ALA A 20 8.73 15.22 5.04
CA ALA A 20 8.56 16.67 5.18
C ALA A 20 8.27 17.42 3.87
N THR A 21 8.68 16.86 2.71
CA THR A 21 8.47 17.46 1.37
C THR A 21 7.15 17.06 0.70
N ARG A 22 6.33 16.19 1.32
CA ARG A 22 5.08 15.75 0.72
C ARG A 22 3.92 16.73 0.98
N PRO A 23 2.91 16.75 0.10
CA PRO A 23 1.68 17.50 0.35
C PRO A 23 1.01 17.03 1.65
N PRO A 24 0.46 17.94 2.47
CA PRO A 24 -0.14 17.62 3.76
C PRO A 24 -1.40 16.74 3.61
N ILE A 25 -1.69 15.92 4.63
CA ILE A 25 -2.85 15.02 4.64
C ILE A 25 -3.99 15.72 5.37
N LEU A 26 -4.61 16.66 4.67
CA LEU A 26 -5.72 17.46 5.18
C LEU A 26 -7.01 16.64 5.13
N MET A 27 -7.54 16.30 6.29
CA MET A 27 -8.75 15.49 6.50
C MET A 27 -9.85 16.32 7.15
N LEU A 28 -11.09 16.11 6.70
CA LEU A 28 -12.28 16.79 7.17
C LEU A 28 -13.31 15.77 7.66
N ASP A 29 -13.68 15.84 8.94
CA ASP A 29 -14.69 14.97 9.57
C ASP A 29 -16.11 15.54 9.49
N ASP A 30 -16.25 16.84 9.20
CA ASP A 30 -17.54 17.54 9.03
C ASP A 30 -18.03 17.57 7.58
N PHE A 31 -17.54 16.65 6.74
CA PHE A 31 -17.93 16.50 5.33
C PHE A 31 -18.08 15.03 4.95
N GLU A 32 -19.00 14.74 4.03
CA GLU A 32 -19.19 13.40 3.49
C GLU A 32 -19.35 13.39 1.97
N TYR A 33 -18.88 12.31 1.35
CA TYR A 33 -19.43 11.87 0.08
C TYR A 33 -20.53 10.85 0.36
N PRO A 34 -21.76 11.02 -0.16
CA PRO A 34 -22.84 10.04 0.01
C PRO A 34 -22.63 8.77 -0.85
N GLY A 35 -21.61 8.77 -1.72
CA GLY A 35 -21.36 7.74 -2.71
C GLY A 35 -22.14 8.00 -4.00
N SER A 36 -21.43 8.20 -5.10
CA SER A 36 -22.06 8.34 -6.43
C SER A 36 -22.49 7.00 -7.05
N GLY A 37 -22.17 5.87 -6.40
CA GLY A 37 -22.49 4.53 -6.85
C GLY A 37 -21.56 4.02 -7.96
N GLY A 38 -21.45 2.70 -8.06
CA GLY A 38 -20.71 2.02 -9.13
C GLY A 38 -19.20 2.28 -9.13
N LEU A 39 -18.45 1.44 -8.40
CA LEU A 39 -17.06 1.18 -8.77
C LEU A 39 -17.00 0.30 -10.03
N GLN A 40 -15.92 0.45 -10.81
CA GLN A 40 -15.53 -0.58 -11.79
C GLN A 40 -14.79 -1.77 -11.13
N TYR A 41 -14.32 -1.59 -9.88
CA TYR A 41 -13.97 -2.68 -8.97
C TYR A 41 -15.24 -3.34 -8.43
N PRO A 42 -15.23 -4.65 -8.12
CA PRO A 42 -16.45 -5.42 -7.87
C PRO A 42 -17.21 -5.02 -6.59
N THR A 43 -16.56 -4.43 -5.58
CA THR A 43 -17.17 -4.17 -4.26
C THR A 43 -16.63 -2.92 -3.57
N CYS A 44 -17.50 -2.10 -3.01
CA CYS A 44 -17.14 -1.04 -2.05
C CYS A 44 -16.91 -1.58 -0.62
N THR A 45 -17.70 -2.57 -0.24
CA THR A 45 -17.67 -3.25 1.07
C THR A 45 -17.00 -4.61 0.93
N LEU A 46 -16.11 -4.94 1.86
CA LEU A 46 -15.41 -6.22 1.88
C LEU A 46 -16.12 -7.19 2.83
N SER A 47 -17.27 -7.69 2.39
CA SER A 47 -18.16 -8.57 3.17
C SER A 47 -17.75 -10.06 3.17
N GLN A 48 -16.69 -10.44 2.44
CA GLN A 48 -16.21 -11.82 2.46
C GLN A 48 -15.52 -12.15 3.81
N PRO A 49 -15.78 -13.34 4.40
CA PRO A 49 -15.12 -13.78 5.62
C PRO A 49 -13.60 -13.66 5.52
N GLY A 50 -12.98 -13.06 6.54
CA GLY A 50 -11.55 -12.82 6.62
C GLY A 50 -11.08 -11.46 6.07
N PHE A 51 -11.84 -10.78 5.19
CA PHE A 51 -11.52 -9.38 4.84
C PHE A 51 -12.09 -8.37 5.84
N THR A 52 -13.13 -8.73 6.59
CA THR A 52 -13.72 -7.88 7.64
C THR A 52 -12.77 -7.65 8.81
N PHE A 53 -12.69 -6.41 9.27
CA PHE A 53 -12.18 -6.00 10.57
C PHE A 53 -13.18 -6.50 11.63
N PRO A 54 -12.72 -7.01 12.78
CA PRO A 54 -13.60 -7.34 13.89
C PRO A 54 -14.25 -6.07 14.45
N THR A 55 -15.49 -6.20 14.91
CA THR A 55 -16.29 -5.08 15.41
C THR A 55 -16.69 -5.33 16.86
N SER A 56 -16.20 -4.49 17.78
CA SER A 56 -16.61 -4.43 19.19
C SER A 56 -17.27 -3.08 19.51
N GLY A 57 -18.60 -3.09 19.53
CA GLY A 57 -19.40 -1.93 19.93
C GLY A 57 -19.88 -1.03 18.78
N GLU A 58 -20.73 -0.07 19.14
CA GLU A 58 -21.48 0.76 18.18
C GLU A 58 -20.59 1.70 17.36
N THR A 59 -19.47 2.16 17.91
CA THR A 59 -18.43 2.94 17.19
C THR A 59 -17.61 2.10 16.21
N GLU A 60 -17.47 0.79 16.47
CA GLU A 60 -16.81 -0.17 15.59
C GLU A 60 -17.78 -0.85 14.60
N SER A 61 -19.08 -0.49 14.62
CA SER A 61 -20.10 -1.06 13.71
C SER A 61 -19.97 -0.62 12.24
N ARG A 62 -19.03 0.28 11.93
CA ARG A 62 -18.67 0.67 10.57
C ARG A 62 -18.00 -0.52 9.89
N GLY A 63 -18.73 -1.17 8.98
CA GLY A 63 -18.25 -2.34 8.25
C GLY A 63 -16.95 -2.07 7.49
N THR A 64 -16.24 -3.11 7.07
CA THR A 64 -14.93 -2.91 6.43
C THR A 64 -15.09 -2.49 4.97
N TYR A 65 -14.62 -1.29 4.66
CA TYR A 65 -14.63 -0.75 3.32
C TYR A 65 -13.29 -1.04 2.62
N PHE A 66 -13.33 -1.21 1.30
CA PHE A 66 -12.12 -1.27 0.48
C PHE A 66 -11.26 0.01 0.62
N LEU A 67 -11.93 1.13 0.94
CA LEU A 67 -11.33 2.42 1.29
C LEU A 67 -10.34 2.33 2.47
N ASP A 68 -10.60 1.49 3.49
CA ASP A 68 -9.72 1.35 4.66
C ASP A 68 -8.37 0.74 4.27
N TYR A 69 -8.36 -0.29 3.41
CA TYR A 69 -7.12 -0.87 2.88
C TYR A 69 -6.38 0.07 1.93
N ALA A 70 -7.10 0.90 1.17
CA ALA A 70 -6.48 1.93 0.34
C ALA A 70 -5.81 3.03 1.18
N PHE A 71 -6.44 3.42 2.29
CA PHE A 71 -5.87 4.33 3.27
C PHE A 71 -4.66 3.72 3.99
N LEU A 72 -4.72 2.46 4.44
CA LEU A 72 -3.56 1.79 5.04
C LEU A 72 -2.42 1.57 4.05
N SER A 73 -2.73 1.31 2.77
CA SER A 73 -1.74 1.33 1.68
C SER A 73 -1.06 2.71 1.55
N ALA A 74 -1.77 3.80 1.87
CA ALA A 74 -1.19 5.14 1.93
C ALA A 74 -0.26 5.35 3.12
N MET A 75 -0.64 4.89 4.30
CA MET A 75 0.16 5.05 5.52
C MET A 75 1.52 4.33 5.46
N ALA A 76 1.68 3.28 4.63
CA ALA A 76 2.98 2.65 4.39
C ALA A 76 4.05 3.62 3.85
N TYR A 77 3.64 4.73 3.24
CA TYR A 77 4.56 5.73 2.73
C TYR A 77 5.05 6.72 3.79
N GLU A 78 4.23 7.04 4.78
CA GLU A 78 4.40 8.20 5.69
C GLU A 78 5.28 7.90 6.92
N SER A 79 5.83 8.95 7.54
CA SER A 79 6.56 8.83 8.81
C SER A 79 5.63 8.41 9.95
N SER A 80 6.18 7.83 11.02
CA SER A 80 5.38 7.32 12.14
C SER A 80 4.58 8.42 12.85
N ALA A 81 5.12 9.64 12.94
CA ALA A 81 4.43 10.78 13.54
C ALA A 81 3.17 11.18 12.76
N ILE A 82 3.28 11.30 11.43
CA ILE A 82 2.14 11.55 10.54
C ILE A 82 1.17 10.37 10.59
N THR A 83 1.68 9.14 10.59
CA THR A 83 0.87 7.92 10.57
C THR A 83 0.00 7.81 11.81
N ASN A 84 0.54 8.01 13.01
CA ASN A 84 -0.23 7.91 14.25
C ASN A 84 -1.35 8.95 14.30
N TYR A 85 -1.04 10.22 14.00
CA TYR A 85 -2.05 11.28 13.88
C TYR A 85 -3.16 10.90 12.88
N THR A 86 -2.77 10.39 11.72
CA THR A 86 -3.72 10.10 10.63
C THR A 86 -4.56 8.85 10.92
N LEU A 87 -4.00 7.85 11.62
CA LEU A 87 -4.74 6.67 12.11
C LEU A 87 -5.81 7.07 13.14
N ASP A 88 -5.46 7.93 14.10
CA ASP A 88 -6.41 8.39 15.13
C ASP A 88 -7.57 9.20 14.52
N THR A 89 -7.32 10.04 13.51
CA THR A 89 -8.41 10.72 12.77
C THR A 89 -9.26 9.74 11.96
N TRP A 90 -8.63 8.78 11.28
CA TRP A 90 -9.34 7.89 10.34
C TRP A 90 -10.15 6.78 11.02
N PHE A 91 -9.56 6.11 12.03
CA PHE A 91 -10.16 4.99 12.74
C PHE A 91 -10.79 5.37 14.08
N GLY A 92 -10.42 6.53 14.63
CA GLY A 92 -10.72 6.91 16.01
C GLY A 92 -9.51 6.72 16.93
N PRO A 93 -9.43 7.48 18.04
CA PRO A 93 -8.24 7.53 18.89
C PRO A 93 -7.93 6.17 19.53
N ASN A 94 -6.69 5.72 19.39
CA ASN A 94 -6.18 4.43 19.88
C ASN A 94 -6.87 3.18 19.29
N VAL A 95 -7.63 3.29 18.20
CA VAL A 95 -8.28 2.11 17.57
C VAL A 95 -7.27 1.26 16.79
N MET A 96 -6.35 1.91 16.07
CA MET A 96 -5.33 1.26 15.24
C MET A 96 -3.95 1.86 15.49
N LYS A 97 -2.92 1.00 15.59
CA LYS A 97 -1.55 1.39 15.95
C LYS A 97 -0.53 0.95 14.89
N ASP A 98 0.44 1.79 14.58
CA ASP A 98 1.64 1.43 13.80
C ASP A 98 2.66 0.72 14.72
N GLU A 99 2.90 -0.57 14.50
CA GLU A 99 3.77 -1.42 15.33
C GLU A 99 5.24 -1.29 14.94
N VAL A 100 5.74 -0.05 14.92
CA VAL A 100 7.07 0.35 14.45
C VAL A 100 8.18 -0.44 15.15
N ASP A 101 8.16 -0.49 16.48
CA ASP A 101 9.21 -1.12 17.29
C ASP A 101 9.22 -2.64 17.11
N PHE A 102 8.03 -3.27 17.03
CA PHE A 102 7.89 -4.71 16.75
C PHE A 102 8.47 -5.08 15.38
N VAL A 103 8.17 -4.28 14.34
CA VAL A 103 8.71 -4.48 12.99
C VAL A 103 10.22 -4.21 12.94
N GLY A 104 10.68 -3.17 13.64
CA GLY A 104 12.11 -2.86 13.78
C GLY A 104 12.89 -4.02 14.39
N LYS A 105 12.42 -4.52 15.54
CA LYS A 105 13.01 -5.67 16.22
C LYS A 105 13.01 -6.93 15.36
N TRP A 106 11.91 -7.21 14.65
CA TRP A 106 11.87 -8.33 13.69
C TRP A 106 12.92 -8.18 12.58
N ARG A 107 13.19 -6.97 12.08
CA ARG A 107 14.21 -6.73 11.04
C ARG A 107 15.63 -6.99 11.54
N GLU A 108 15.90 -6.70 12.81
CA GLU A 108 17.16 -7.08 13.46
C GLU A 108 17.28 -8.60 13.55
N ASP A 109 16.30 -9.25 14.18
CA ASP A 109 16.32 -10.69 14.47
C ASP A 109 16.36 -11.54 13.19
N SER A 110 15.65 -11.11 12.14
CA SER A 110 15.62 -11.77 10.83
C SER A 110 16.85 -11.47 9.96
N GLY A 111 17.68 -10.50 10.32
CA GLY A 111 18.82 -10.03 9.52
C GLY A 111 18.45 -9.19 8.29
N THR A 112 17.23 -8.64 8.24
CA THR A 112 16.67 -7.92 7.09
C THR A 112 16.72 -6.39 7.21
N PHE A 113 17.42 -5.86 8.21
CA PHE A 113 17.58 -4.41 8.43
C PHE A 113 18.17 -3.63 7.24
N LEU A 114 19.02 -4.27 6.42
CA LEU A 114 19.55 -3.70 5.16
C LEU A 114 18.60 -3.87 3.96
N SER A 115 17.44 -4.51 4.14
CA SER A 115 16.49 -4.69 3.04
C SER A 115 15.86 -3.34 2.66
N PRO A 116 15.91 -2.92 1.38
CA PRO A 116 15.28 -1.69 0.93
C PRO A 116 13.74 -1.80 0.92
N VAL A 117 13.17 -2.99 1.13
CA VAL A 117 11.71 -3.17 1.24
C VAL A 117 11.22 -2.51 2.51
N GLN A 118 10.28 -1.58 2.36
CA GLN A 118 9.60 -0.92 3.47
C GLN A 118 8.18 -1.45 3.61
N PHE A 119 7.78 -1.75 4.84
CA PHE A 119 6.41 -2.14 5.19
C PHE A 119 6.13 -1.76 6.64
N LYS A 120 4.85 -1.58 6.96
CA LYS A 120 4.33 -1.32 8.30
C LYS A 120 3.42 -2.46 8.75
N LEU A 121 3.25 -2.63 10.06
CA LEU A 121 2.27 -3.54 10.65
C LEU A 121 1.28 -2.71 11.45
N PHE A 122 0.02 -2.72 11.03
CA PHE A 122 -1.05 -2.01 11.71
C PHE A 122 -1.89 -2.98 12.53
N SER A 123 -1.85 -2.88 13.86
CA SER A 123 -2.66 -3.72 14.77
C SER A 123 -3.94 -3.01 15.21
N LEU A 124 -4.98 -3.77 15.54
CA LEU A 124 -6.15 -3.23 16.25
C LEU A 124 -5.96 -3.38 17.76
N THR A 125 -5.95 -2.26 18.49
CA THR A 125 -5.68 -2.24 19.94
C THR A 125 -6.73 -3.03 20.74
N ASN A 126 -7.99 -2.99 20.30
CA ASN A 126 -9.11 -3.68 20.95
C ASN A 126 -9.24 -5.16 20.54
N HIS A 127 -8.52 -5.60 19.49
CA HIS A 127 -8.62 -6.96 18.94
C HIS A 127 -7.23 -7.60 18.77
N PRO A 128 -6.64 -8.12 19.87
CA PRO A 128 -5.38 -8.84 19.82
C PRO A 128 -5.41 -9.96 18.77
N GLY A 129 -4.33 -10.07 17.99
CA GLY A 129 -4.19 -11.05 16.92
C GLY A 129 -4.75 -10.62 15.56
N PHE A 130 -5.39 -9.44 15.46
CA PHE A 130 -5.72 -8.80 14.19
C PHE A 130 -4.64 -7.80 13.77
N ALA A 131 -4.14 -7.91 12.53
CA ALA A 131 -3.29 -6.87 11.95
C ALA A 131 -3.31 -6.83 10.41
N VAL A 132 -2.88 -5.69 9.86
CA VAL A 132 -2.69 -5.46 8.43
C VAL A 132 -1.24 -5.07 8.16
N VAL A 133 -0.51 -5.91 7.42
CA VAL A 133 0.80 -5.57 6.85
C VAL A 133 0.57 -4.67 5.64
N SER A 134 1.09 -3.46 5.67
CA SER A 134 1.02 -2.53 4.55
C SER A 134 2.39 -2.35 3.91
N ILE A 135 2.52 -2.83 2.67
CA ILE A 135 3.79 -2.84 1.93
C ILE A 135 3.88 -1.56 1.10
N ARG A 136 4.97 -0.81 1.30
CA ARG A 136 5.24 0.44 0.58
C ARG A 136 5.67 0.13 -0.85
N GLY A 137 5.14 0.86 -1.82
CA GLY A 137 5.70 0.89 -3.16
C GLY A 137 6.87 1.87 -3.29
N SER A 138 7.32 2.10 -4.52
CA SER A 138 8.37 3.09 -4.81
C SER A 138 7.83 4.53 -4.65
N GLU A 139 8.68 5.46 -4.20
CA GLU A 139 8.35 6.89 -4.07
C GLU A 139 8.28 7.60 -5.43
N THR A 140 9.19 7.28 -6.35
CA THR A 140 9.01 7.58 -7.78
C THR A 140 8.95 6.29 -8.60
N MET A 141 8.13 6.31 -9.65
CA MET A 141 8.03 5.20 -10.61
C MET A 141 9.28 5.11 -11.52
N TRP A 142 10.20 6.07 -11.45
CA TRP A 142 11.47 6.06 -12.18
C TRP A 142 12.58 5.39 -11.36
N ASP A 143 12.65 5.63 -10.04
CA ASP A 143 13.44 4.82 -9.12
C ASP A 143 13.03 3.34 -9.22
N TRP A 144 11.73 3.09 -9.44
CA TRP A 144 11.21 1.75 -9.70
C TRP A 144 11.79 1.11 -10.97
N ILE A 145 11.85 1.82 -12.11
CA ILE A 145 12.42 1.25 -13.36
C ILE A 145 13.88 0.87 -13.14
N GLN A 146 14.66 1.77 -12.54
CA GLN A 146 16.10 1.56 -12.32
C GLN A 146 16.37 0.44 -11.31
N ASN A 147 15.56 0.30 -10.25
CA ASN A 147 15.72 -0.76 -9.25
C ASN A 147 15.07 -2.11 -9.65
N LEU A 148 14.01 -2.12 -10.46
CA LEU A 148 13.36 -3.36 -10.91
C LEU A 148 13.98 -3.94 -12.19
N GLN A 149 14.72 -3.15 -12.96
CA GLN A 149 15.66 -3.63 -13.98
C GLN A 149 16.63 -4.69 -13.45
N LEU A 150 16.85 -4.74 -12.13
CA LEU A 150 17.68 -5.73 -11.47
C LEU A 150 16.98 -7.09 -11.24
N TRP A 151 15.82 -7.20 -10.54
CA TRP A 151 15.31 -8.51 -10.03
C TRP A 151 13.81 -8.81 -10.15
N SER A 152 13.21 -8.57 -11.33
CA SER A 152 12.24 -9.54 -11.86
C SER A 152 11.97 -9.34 -13.35
N ALA A 153 12.42 -10.30 -14.19
CA ALA A 153 11.95 -10.40 -15.58
C ALA A 153 10.41 -10.46 -15.64
N ALA A 154 9.83 -11.11 -14.63
CA ALA A 154 8.42 -11.17 -14.29
C ALA A 154 7.71 -9.79 -14.13
N GLY A 155 8.22 -8.90 -13.28
CA GLY A 155 7.63 -7.57 -13.07
C GLY A 155 7.93 -6.62 -14.22
N LEU A 156 9.15 -6.68 -14.75
CA LEU A 156 9.59 -5.86 -15.87
C LEU A 156 8.77 -6.15 -17.12
N SER A 157 8.59 -7.43 -17.48
CA SER A 157 7.77 -7.82 -18.64
C SER A 157 6.31 -7.38 -18.54
N GLN A 158 5.71 -7.48 -17.35
CA GLN A 158 4.34 -7.01 -17.13
C GLN A 158 4.26 -5.48 -17.30
N MET A 159 5.19 -4.70 -16.74
CA MET A 159 5.17 -3.26 -16.94
C MET A 159 5.57 -2.83 -18.36
N VAL A 160 6.50 -3.51 -19.02
CA VAL A 160 6.80 -3.34 -20.45
C VAL A 160 5.53 -3.56 -21.29
N LYS A 161 4.73 -4.58 -20.99
CA LYS A 161 3.44 -4.84 -21.64
C LYS A 161 2.39 -3.75 -21.40
N TRP A 162 2.42 -3.07 -20.25
CA TRP A 162 1.52 -1.95 -19.93
C TRP A 162 2.00 -0.60 -20.51
N ILE A 163 3.31 -0.40 -20.66
CA ILE A 163 3.92 0.84 -21.15
C ILE A 163 4.00 0.87 -22.69
N ILE A 164 4.27 -0.26 -23.35
CA ILE A 164 4.41 -0.33 -24.80
C ILE A 164 3.03 -0.44 -25.49
N PRO A 165 2.69 0.46 -26.43
CA PRO A 165 1.53 0.27 -27.30
C PRO A 165 1.62 -1.08 -28.03
N TYR A 166 0.56 -1.88 -27.97
CA TYR A 166 0.53 -3.27 -28.45
C TYR A 166 1.38 -4.28 -27.64
N GLY A 167 1.72 -3.98 -26.37
CA GLY A 167 2.44 -4.90 -25.48
C GLY A 167 1.80 -6.29 -25.29
N TRP A 168 0.52 -6.45 -25.64
CA TRP A 168 -0.17 -7.75 -25.72
C TRP A 168 0.42 -8.71 -26.76
N ILE A 169 1.15 -8.22 -27.77
CA ILE A 169 1.83 -9.04 -28.77
C ILE A 169 2.86 -9.97 -28.12
N PHE A 170 3.48 -9.54 -27.01
CA PHE A 170 4.48 -10.34 -26.30
C PHE A 170 3.88 -11.45 -25.43
N ASN A 171 2.56 -11.46 -25.18
CA ASN A 171 1.89 -12.44 -24.31
C ASN A 171 2.31 -13.92 -24.51
N PRO A 172 2.51 -14.44 -25.75
CA PRO A 172 2.92 -15.83 -25.96
C PRO A 172 4.38 -16.11 -25.58
N ILE A 173 5.25 -15.10 -25.65
CA ILE A 173 6.71 -15.23 -25.52
C ILE A 173 7.15 -14.91 -24.09
N LEU A 174 6.42 -14.04 -23.38
CA LEU A 174 6.78 -13.59 -22.04
C LEU A 174 6.98 -14.72 -21.02
N PRO A 175 6.13 -15.75 -20.89
CA PRO A 175 6.32 -16.80 -19.89
C PRO A 175 7.67 -17.52 -20.03
N ASP A 176 8.04 -17.87 -21.26
CA ASP A 176 9.28 -18.61 -21.56
C ASP A 176 10.51 -17.70 -21.44
N PHE A 177 10.39 -16.42 -21.83
CA PHE A 177 11.43 -15.40 -21.61
C PHE A 177 11.70 -15.17 -20.12
N ILE A 178 10.64 -15.02 -19.30
CA ILE A 178 10.76 -14.88 -17.84
C ILE A 178 11.43 -16.12 -17.26
N GLN A 179 11.03 -17.32 -17.67
CA GLN A 179 11.65 -18.56 -17.21
C GLN A 179 13.14 -18.66 -17.60
N ALA A 180 13.50 -18.26 -18.82
CA ALA A 180 14.88 -18.25 -19.30
C ALA A 180 15.76 -17.25 -18.53
N VAL A 181 15.26 -16.05 -18.23
CA VAL A 181 16.00 -15.07 -17.42
C VAL A 181 16.14 -15.54 -15.97
N ASN A 182 15.11 -16.15 -15.38
CA ASN A 182 15.17 -16.74 -14.04
C ASN A 182 16.11 -17.95 -13.93
N LEU A 183 16.49 -18.60 -15.04
CA LEU A 183 17.58 -19.59 -15.06
C LEU A 183 18.99 -18.97 -15.09
N ILE A 184 19.09 -17.68 -15.43
CA ILE A 184 20.33 -16.90 -15.47
C ILE A 184 20.50 -16.05 -14.19
N GLU A 185 19.42 -15.86 -13.42
CA GLU A 185 19.43 -15.22 -12.09
C GLU A 185 20.43 -15.90 -11.12
N SER A 186 21.45 -15.16 -10.69
CA SER A 186 22.48 -15.68 -9.80
C SER A 186 21.97 -15.88 -8.36
N LYS A 187 22.44 -16.92 -7.66
CA LYS A 187 22.07 -17.26 -6.27
C LYS A 187 22.09 -16.07 -5.30
N LYS A 188 23.08 -15.18 -5.43
CA LYS A 188 23.30 -14.04 -4.52
C LYS A 188 22.14 -13.03 -4.51
N ILE A 189 21.18 -13.16 -5.43
CA ILE A 189 20.17 -12.13 -5.66
C ILE A 189 18.74 -12.69 -5.79
N SER A 190 18.61 -14.02 -5.92
CA SER A 190 17.43 -14.71 -5.39
C SER A 190 17.36 -14.68 -3.85
N GLU A 191 18.47 -14.41 -3.15
CA GLU A 191 18.52 -14.17 -1.70
C GLU A 191 18.00 -12.77 -1.30
N VAL A 192 17.98 -11.79 -2.22
CA VAL A 192 17.64 -10.38 -1.95
C VAL A 192 16.27 -10.00 -2.53
N SER A 193 15.51 -10.96 -3.06
CA SER A 193 14.22 -10.69 -3.71
C SER A 193 13.19 -10.11 -2.75
N TYR A 194 12.63 -8.94 -3.08
CA TYR A 194 11.82 -8.13 -2.16
C TYR A 194 10.62 -8.88 -1.56
N TYR A 195 9.95 -9.71 -2.36
CA TYR A 195 8.81 -10.52 -1.93
C TYR A 195 9.17 -11.55 -0.86
N LYS A 196 10.42 -12.04 -0.81
CA LYS A 196 10.84 -13.03 0.20
C LYS A 196 10.86 -12.43 1.60
N VAL A 197 11.21 -11.14 1.73
CA VAL A 197 11.21 -10.45 3.03
C VAL A 197 9.78 -10.28 3.55
N THR A 198 8.83 -9.87 2.70
CA THR A 198 7.42 -9.71 3.10
C THR A 198 6.73 -11.05 3.32
N THR A 199 6.99 -12.05 2.49
CA THR A 199 6.50 -13.43 2.69
C THR A 199 7.07 -14.05 3.97
N ARG A 200 8.36 -13.86 4.26
CA ARG A 200 8.98 -14.33 5.51
C ARG A 200 8.37 -13.66 6.74
N PHE A 201 8.22 -12.34 6.71
CA PHE A 201 7.58 -11.59 7.80
C PHE A 201 6.18 -12.12 8.09
N VAL A 202 5.31 -12.20 7.08
CA VAL A 202 3.93 -12.67 7.23
C VAL A 202 3.89 -14.11 7.77
N ASN A 203 4.75 -15.01 7.26
CA ASN A 203 4.82 -16.38 7.76
C ASN A 203 5.31 -16.47 9.22
N GLU A 204 6.40 -15.78 9.58
CA GLU A 204 6.95 -15.84 10.95
C GLU A 204 5.99 -15.21 11.98
N VAL A 205 5.36 -14.09 11.63
CA VAL A 205 4.38 -13.38 12.49
C VAL A 205 3.08 -14.17 12.65
N THR A 206 2.60 -14.85 11.59
CA THR A 206 1.44 -15.76 11.68
C THR A 206 1.79 -17.06 12.42
N ALA A 207 3.05 -17.50 12.40
CA ALA A 207 3.55 -18.66 13.13
C ALA A 207 3.87 -18.38 14.62
N GLY A 208 3.46 -17.22 15.14
CA GLY A 208 3.61 -16.87 16.56
C GLY A 208 4.92 -16.18 16.94
N TYR A 209 5.65 -15.57 15.98
CA TYR A 209 6.77 -14.69 16.33
C TYR A 209 6.31 -13.60 17.32
N SER A 210 7.13 -13.43 18.35
CA SER A 210 6.94 -12.48 19.45
C SER A 210 8.28 -11.93 19.87
N ASN A 211 8.27 -10.72 20.40
CA ASN A 211 9.43 -10.04 20.97
C ASN A 211 8.99 -9.17 22.16
N GLU A 212 9.90 -8.35 22.68
CA GLU A 212 9.63 -7.49 23.85
C GLU A 212 8.51 -6.45 23.63
N TYR A 213 8.15 -6.16 22.38
CA TYR A 213 7.05 -5.27 22.01
C TYR A 213 5.71 -5.99 21.79
N GLY A 214 5.66 -7.31 21.95
CA GLY A 214 4.44 -8.13 21.89
C GLY A 214 4.45 -9.19 20.79
N GLY A 215 3.29 -9.44 20.18
CA GLY A 215 3.07 -10.51 19.20
C GLY A 215 2.57 -11.81 19.84
N GLY A 216 2.94 -12.95 19.27
CA GLY A 216 2.66 -14.28 19.83
C GLY A 216 1.48 -15.03 19.23
N ASN A 217 0.55 -14.36 18.54
CA ASN A 217 -0.28 -14.96 17.49
C ASN A 217 -1.09 -13.87 16.73
N PHE A 218 -0.63 -13.46 15.54
CA PHE A 218 -1.46 -12.67 14.61
C PHE A 218 -2.25 -13.61 13.70
N GLU A 219 -3.24 -14.29 14.27
CA GLU A 219 -4.07 -15.30 13.59
C GLU A 219 -4.88 -14.71 12.41
N ASN A 220 -5.17 -13.41 12.44
CA ASN A 220 -5.90 -12.70 11.39
C ASN A 220 -5.02 -11.61 10.78
N LEU A 221 -3.86 -12.03 10.26
CA LEU A 221 -2.93 -11.18 9.54
C LEU A 221 -3.34 -11.01 8.08
N LYS A 222 -3.34 -9.77 7.61
CA LYS A 222 -3.75 -9.37 6.25
C LYS A 222 -2.66 -8.59 5.57
N VAL A 223 -2.72 -8.48 4.24
CA VAL A 223 -1.69 -7.79 3.46
C VAL A 223 -2.32 -6.75 2.53
N THR A 224 -1.71 -5.57 2.47
CA THR A 224 -2.11 -4.51 1.56
C THR A 224 -0.90 -3.74 1.04
N GLY A 225 -1.12 -2.85 0.08
CA GLY A 225 -0.09 -2.04 -0.52
C GLY A 225 -0.55 -1.41 -1.84
N ALA A 226 0.10 -0.31 -2.21
CA ALA A 226 -0.14 0.40 -3.47
C ALA A 226 1.03 0.28 -4.45
N SER A 227 0.75 0.32 -5.76
CA SER A 227 1.77 0.29 -6.82
C SER A 227 2.68 -0.96 -6.69
N LEU A 228 4.01 -0.84 -6.69
CA LEU A 228 4.92 -1.97 -6.39
C LEU A 228 4.53 -2.70 -5.10
N GLY A 229 4.15 -1.97 -4.05
CA GLY A 229 3.73 -2.55 -2.78
C GLY A 229 2.47 -3.40 -2.92
N GLY A 230 1.55 -3.02 -3.81
CA GLY A 230 0.39 -3.84 -4.18
C GLY A 230 0.77 -5.10 -4.97
N GLY A 231 1.77 -5.02 -5.84
CA GLY A 231 2.32 -6.20 -6.53
C GLY A 231 3.00 -7.17 -5.55
N LEU A 232 3.78 -6.66 -4.61
CA LEU A 232 4.37 -7.44 -3.52
C LEU A 232 3.30 -8.03 -2.60
N ALA A 233 2.25 -7.28 -2.28
CA ALA A 233 1.11 -7.76 -1.49
C ALA A 233 0.45 -8.96 -2.16
N ILE A 234 0.16 -8.90 -3.47
CA ILE A 234 -0.39 -10.03 -4.24
C ILE A 234 0.51 -11.28 -4.14
N ILE A 235 1.83 -11.11 -4.30
CA ILE A 235 2.78 -12.23 -4.24
C ILE A 235 2.81 -12.82 -2.83
N THR A 236 2.97 -11.98 -1.80
CA THR A 236 3.02 -12.41 -0.40
C THR A 236 1.72 -13.05 0.05
N GLY A 237 0.57 -12.46 -0.26
CA GLY A 237 -0.75 -13.05 0.00
C GLY A 237 -0.92 -14.43 -0.61
N ALA A 238 -0.56 -14.58 -1.88
CA ALA A 238 -0.66 -15.87 -2.57
C ALA A 238 0.31 -16.93 -2.03
N GLN A 239 1.47 -16.55 -1.50
CA GLN A 239 2.45 -17.47 -0.92
C GLN A 239 2.17 -17.85 0.54
N THR A 240 1.48 -16.98 1.27
CA THR A 240 1.18 -17.15 2.71
C THR A 240 -0.27 -17.53 2.99
N SER A 241 -1.14 -17.48 1.96
CA SER A 241 -2.60 -17.55 2.06
C SER A 241 -3.26 -16.41 2.87
N ALA A 242 -2.51 -15.34 3.19
CA ALA A 242 -3.05 -14.18 3.91
C ALA A 242 -4.04 -13.37 3.04
N TYR A 243 -5.14 -12.93 3.65
CA TYR A 243 -6.15 -12.09 2.99
C TYR A 243 -5.53 -10.78 2.48
N THR A 244 -5.68 -10.52 1.18
CA THR A 244 -4.88 -9.49 0.50
C THR A 244 -5.71 -8.52 -0.31
N VAL A 245 -5.48 -7.22 -0.10
CA VAL A 245 -6.09 -6.12 -0.86
C VAL A 245 -4.98 -5.29 -1.50
N ALA A 246 -4.84 -5.37 -2.83
CA ALA A 246 -3.80 -4.65 -3.56
C ALA A 246 -4.38 -3.48 -4.37
N ILE A 247 -3.76 -2.31 -4.26
CA ILE A 247 -4.19 -1.07 -4.92
C ILE A 247 -3.26 -0.77 -6.10
N SER A 248 -3.80 -0.76 -7.32
CA SER A 248 -3.06 -0.44 -8.55
C SER A 248 -1.73 -1.22 -8.72
N GLY A 249 -1.68 -2.46 -8.22
CA GLY A 249 -0.49 -3.31 -8.26
C GLY A 249 -0.25 -3.93 -9.64
N PRO A 250 1.01 -4.10 -10.09
CA PRO A 250 1.31 -4.83 -11.32
C PRO A 250 0.90 -6.30 -11.17
N GLY A 251 0.01 -6.78 -12.05
CA GLY A 251 -0.58 -8.11 -11.92
C GLY A 251 0.46 -9.24 -12.04
N ALA A 252 0.47 -10.19 -11.10
CA ALA A 252 1.43 -11.29 -11.05
C ALA A 252 1.08 -12.49 -11.96
N THR A 253 0.07 -12.38 -12.84
CA THR A 253 -0.52 -13.53 -13.57
C THR A 253 0.41 -14.19 -14.59
N LEU A 254 1.22 -13.44 -15.34
CA LEU A 254 2.17 -14.03 -16.29
C LEU A 254 3.41 -14.61 -15.58
N SER A 255 3.82 -13.97 -14.49
CA SER A 255 4.98 -14.34 -13.67
C SER A 255 4.71 -15.44 -12.65
N ARG A 256 3.44 -15.81 -12.44
CA ARG A 256 2.98 -16.71 -11.36
C ARG A 256 3.79 -18.01 -11.21
N ARG A 257 4.35 -18.54 -12.31
CA ARG A 257 5.10 -19.81 -12.34
C ARG A 257 6.55 -19.70 -11.85
N VAL A 258 7.11 -18.49 -11.70
CA VAL A 258 8.52 -18.29 -11.32
C VAL A 258 8.72 -17.78 -9.89
N TYR A 259 7.64 -17.57 -9.14
CA TYR A 259 7.71 -17.39 -7.69
C TYR A 259 7.90 -18.73 -6.98
N ASP A 260 8.44 -18.70 -5.77
CA ASP A 260 8.69 -19.87 -4.94
C ASP A 260 8.02 -19.71 -3.56
N PRO A 261 6.90 -20.41 -3.27
CA PRO A 261 6.21 -21.35 -4.17
C PRO A 261 5.48 -20.65 -5.34
N PRO A 262 5.18 -21.37 -6.44
CA PRO A 262 4.44 -20.83 -7.58
C PRO A 262 2.97 -20.49 -7.26
N ILE A 263 2.47 -19.42 -7.87
CA ILE A 263 1.12 -18.89 -7.65
C ILE A 263 0.11 -19.48 -8.67
N THR A 264 -1.11 -19.77 -8.22
CA THR A 264 -2.24 -20.21 -9.06
C THR A 264 -2.87 -19.04 -9.81
N THR A 265 -3.64 -19.28 -10.87
CA THR A 265 -4.40 -18.21 -11.56
C THR A 265 -5.49 -17.61 -10.68
N ASP A 266 -6.09 -18.44 -9.84
CA ASP A 266 -7.33 -18.11 -9.13
C ASP A 266 -7.04 -17.17 -7.95
N ALA A 267 -5.81 -17.21 -7.42
CA ALA A 267 -5.30 -16.31 -6.38
C ALA A 267 -4.97 -14.88 -6.87
N LEU A 268 -5.15 -14.54 -8.16
CA LEU A 268 -4.55 -13.35 -8.78
C LEU A 268 -5.54 -12.34 -9.39
N ASN A 269 -6.84 -12.47 -9.13
CA ASN A 269 -7.86 -11.70 -9.84
C ASN A 269 -8.24 -10.37 -9.15
N THR A 270 -7.83 -9.24 -9.74
CA THR A 270 -8.65 -8.04 -10.10
C THR A 270 -7.75 -7.02 -10.84
N GLN A 271 -8.31 -6.21 -11.75
CA GLN A 271 -7.55 -5.24 -12.58
C GLN A 271 -8.09 -3.81 -12.45
N CYS A 272 -7.21 -2.82 -12.62
CA CYS A 272 -7.53 -1.38 -12.62
C CYS A 272 -7.83 -0.87 -14.04
N LEU A 273 -8.70 0.13 -14.17
CA LEU A 273 -9.23 0.65 -15.45
C LEU A 273 -9.25 2.20 -15.52
N ALA A 274 -8.09 2.86 -15.47
CA ALA A 274 -8.01 4.25 -15.94
C ALA A 274 -8.22 4.33 -17.47
N PRO A 275 -8.57 5.52 -18.01
CA PRO A 275 -8.45 5.79 -19.44
C PRO A 275 -7.07 5.36 -19.97
N LYS A 276 -7.04 4.73 -21.16
CA LYS A 276 -5.89 4.00 -21.74
C LYS A 276 -4.51 4.70 -21.75
N ASN A 277 -4.46 6.00 -21.47
CA ASN A 277 -3.27 6.85 -21.63
C ASN A 277 -2.86 7.59 -20.32
N ASP A 278 -3.54 7.41 -19.18
CA ASP A 278 -3.19 8.07 -17.91
C ASP A 278 -2.58 7.08 -16.88
N LEU A 279 -1.31 6.73 -17.11
CA LEU A 279 -0.52 5.85 -16.23
C LEU A 279 -0.44 6.44 -14.80
N PHE A 280 -0.18 7.73 -14.67
CA PHE A 280 -0.03 8.39 -13.37
C PHE A 280 -1.36 8.51 -12.61
N GLY A 281 -2.49 8.62 -13.31
CA GLY A 281 -3.82 8.61 -12.73
C GLY A 281 -4.23 7.29 -12.09
N CYS A 282 -3.78 6.16 -12.64
CA CYS A 282 -3.88 4.85 -11.99
C CYS A 282 -3.04 4.75 -10.71
N HIS A 283 -1.86 5.38 -10.70
CA HIS A 283 -0.80 5.09 -9.72
C HIS A 283 -0.65 6.12 -8.60
N SER A 284 -1.35 7.26 -8.65
CA SER A 284 -1.50 8.10 -7.46
C SER A 284 -2.42 7.41 -6.44
N MET A 285 -1.80 6.77 -5.48
CA MET A 285 -2.40 6.14 -4.30
C MET A 285 -3.47 7.00 -3.62
N TRP A 286 -3.19 8.29 -3.42
CA TRP A 286 -4.16 9.24 -2.85
C TRP A 286 -5.33 9.55 -3.81
N ARG A 287 -5.12 9.47 -5.14
CA ARG A 287 -6.23 9.53 -6.10
C ARG A 287 -7.10 8.27 -6.02
N SER A 288 -6.52 7.09 -5.77
CA SER A 288 -7.28 5.87 -5.49
C SER A 288 -8.12 6.00 -4.22
N VAL A 289 -7.56 6.55 -3.12
CA VAL A 289 -8.31 6.84 -1.89
C VAL A 289 -9.47 7.83 -2.18
N CYS A 290 -9.23 8.90 -2.92
CA CYS A 290 -10.26 9.86 -3.31
C CYS A 290 -11.36 9.27 -4.21
N GLU A 291 -11.00 8.46 -5.23
CA GLU A 291 -11.96 7.76 -6.10
C GLU A 291 -12.88 6.86 -5.26
N LEU A 292 -12.30 6.10 -4.34
CA LEU A 292 -13.05 5.21 -3.46
C LEU A 292 -13.98 5.99 -2.52
N ASN A 293 -13.49 7.07 -1.90
CA ASN A 293 -14.27 7.92 -1.00
C ASN A 293 -15.45 8.58 -1.77
N TYR A 294 -15.23 9.06 -2.99
CA TYR A 294 -16.28 9.63 -3.84
C TYR A 294 -17.28 8.60 -4.40
N LYS A 295 -16.82 7.41 -4.79
CA LYS A 295 -17.65 6.38 -5.44
C LYS A 295 -18.44 5.54 -4.44
N CYS A 296 -17.78 5.08 -3.38
CA CYS A 296 -18.38 4.27 -2.32
C CYS A 296 -19.01 5.08 -1.20
N GLY A 297 -18.78 6.39 -1.20
CA GLY A 297 -19.08 7.27 -0.08
C GLY A 297 -17.98 7.22 0.98
N SER A 298 -17.96 8.25 1.81
CA SER A 298 -17.01 8.35 2.92
C SER A 298 -17.32 7.34 4.03
N ASN A 299 -18.60 6.94 4.19
CA ASN A 299 -19.06 6.00 5.20
C ASN A 299 -18.63 6.41 6.64
N GLY A 300 -18.62 7.72 6.91
CA GLY A 300 -18.18 8.30 8.17
C GLY A 300 -16.65 8.38 8.36
N ARG A 301 -15.86 8.02 7.35
CA ARG A 301 -14.42 8.34 7.29
C ARG A 301 -14.22 9.81 6.87
N PRO A 302 -13.09 10.43 7.22
CA PRO A 302 -12.76 11.78 6.76
C PRO A 302 -12.73 11.90 5.23
N VAL A 303 -13.07 13.08 4.71
CA VAL A 303 -12.83 13.46 3.31
C VAL A 303 -11.53 14.27 3.20
N PHE A 304 -10.74 14.06 2.14
CA PHE A 304 -9.46 14.76 1.98
C PHE A 304 -9.58 15.99 1.07
N CYS A 305 -9.01 17.12 1.48
CA CYS A 305 -9.03 18.38 0.69
C CYS A 305 -8.48 18.21 -0.73
N ARG A 306 -7.37 17.47 -0.84
CA ARG A 306 -6.70 17.11 -2.10
C ARG A 306 -7.61 16.40 -3.12
N CYS A 307 -8.72 15.78 -2.70
CA CYS A 307 -9.66 15.17 -3.65
C CYS A 307 -10.26 16.24 -4.57
N VAL A 308 -10.70 17.37 -4.01
CA VAL A 308 -11.20 18.50 -4.81
C VAL A 308 -10.02 19.26 -5.39
N GLU A 309 -9.09 19.72 -4.54
CA GLU A 309 -8.05 20.69 -4.90
C GLU A 309 -7.00 20.16 -5.88
N SER A 310 -6.64 18.87 -5.80
CA SER A 310 -5.58 18.27 -6.62
C SER A 310 -6.08 17.30 -7.69
N PHE A 311 -7.28 16.73 -7.52
CA PHE A 311 -7.80 15.68 -8.40
C PHE A 311 -9.14 16.02 -9.07
N GLY A 312 -9.77 17.15 -8.73
CA GLY A 312 -10.99 17.63 -9.39
C GLY A 312 -12.24 16.80 -9.12
N TYR A 313 -12.29 16.06 -7.99
CA TYR A 313 -13.56 15.49 -7.51
C TYR A 313 -14.52 16.63 -7.11
N PRO A 314 -15.85 16.43 -7.21
CA PRO A 314 -16.83 17.41 -6.72
C PRO A 314 -16.64 17.72 -5.23
N GLU A 315 -17.07 18.89 -4.78
CA GLU A 315 -17.08 19.19 -3.34
C GLU A 315 -18.00 18.21 -2.57
N PRO A 316 -17.56 17.68 -1.41
CA PRO A 316 -18.38 16.84 -0.55
C PRO A 316 -19.53 17.64 0.11
N THR A 317 -20.55 16.93 0.57
CA THR A 317 -21.65 17.52 1.33
C THR A 317 -21.16 17.91 2.73
N ALA A 318 -21.37 19.16 3.13
CA ALA A 318 -21.08 19.62 4.49
C ALA A 318 -22.09 19.03 5.49
N LEU A 319 -21.58 18.48 6.60
CA LEU A 319 -22.36 18.03 7.76
C LEU A 319 -22.51 19.15 8.80
N GLY A 320 -21.79 20.26 8.64
CA GLY A 320 -21.80 21.43 9.52
C GLY A 320 -21.97 22.76 8.77
N ASN A 321 -21.64 23.86 9.45
CA ASN A 321 -21.86 25.23 8.95
C ASN A 321 -20.68 25.81 8.15
N ARG A 322 -19.54 25.08 8.02
CA ARG A 322 -18.35 25.56 7.30
C ARG A 322 -18.47 25.27 5.81
N THR A 323 -17.85 26.12 4.98
CA THR A 323 -17.62 25.80 3.57
C THR A 323 -16.41 24.87 3.43
N PHE A 324 -16.36 24.08 2.36
CA PHE A 324 -15.24 23.17 2.10
C PHE A 324 -13.90 23.91 2.06
N ALA A 325 -13.83 25.04 1.35
CA ALA A 325 -12.64 25.88 1.28
C ALA A 325 -12.18 26.40 2.65
N GLN A 326 -13.11 26.82 3.52
CA GLN A 326 -12.77 27.24 4.88
C GLN A 326 -12.22 26.06 5.70
N ALA A 327 -12.90 24.91 5.65
CA ALA A 327 -12.48 23.74 6.40
C ALA A 327 -11.10 23.23 5.97
N CYS A 328 -10.76 23.30 4.67
CA CYS A 328 -9.43 22.99 4.15
C CYS A 328 -8.37 24.01 4.57
N GLN A 329 -8.71 25.30 4.63
CA GLN A 329 -7.81 26.32 5.17
C GLN A 329 -7.53 26.07 6.66
N ASP A 330 -8.57 25.85 7.47
CA ASP A 330 -8.45 25.55 8.90
C ASP A 330 -7.57 24.30 9.14
N ALA A 331 -7.82 23.22 8.38
CA ALA A 331 -7.05 21.97 8.46
C ALA A 331 -5.59 22.16 8.03
N SER A 332 -5.33 23.00 7.02
CA SER A 332 -3.98 23.36 6.57
C SER A 332 -3.19 24.09 7.65
N THR A 333 -3.80 25.09 8.29
CA THR A 333 -3.20 25.80 9.43
C THR A 333 -2.87 24.83 10.57
N ALA A 334 -3.84 24.01 11.01
CA ALA A 334 -3.61 23.02 12.06
C ALA A 334 -2.49 22.03 11.71
N TRP A 335 -2.42 21.57 10.46
CA TRP A 335 -1.35 20.68 10.00
C TRP A 335 0.04 21.31 10.15
N PHE A 336 0.23 22.55 9.70
CA PHE A 336 1.53 23.22 9.80
C PHE A 336 1.90 23.67 11.22
N GLU A 337 0.92 23.83 12.12
CA GLU A 337 1.17 24.01 13.55
C GLU A 337 1.68 22.71 14.23
N MET A 338 1.14 21.55 13.85
CA MET A 338 1.56 20.24 14.37
C MET A 338 2.85 19.70 13.73
N PHE A 339 3.00 19.92 12.43
CA PHE A 339 4.11 19.43 11.60
C PHE A 339 4.80 20.61 10.89
N PRO A 340 5.48 21.51 11.64
CA PRO A 340 6.19 22.63 11.05
C PRO A 340 7.29 22.13 10.10
N GLN A 341 7.30 22.65 8.87
CA GLN A 341 8.41 22.40 7.94
C GLN A 341 9.68 23.04 8.50
N LYS A 342 10.77 22.26 8.49
CA LYS A 342 12.10 22.66 9.00
C LYS A 342 12.93 23.35 7.92
#